data_AF-A0A1B9MQU4-F1
#
_entry.id   AF-A0A1B9MQU4-F1
#
_cell.length_a   1.000
_cell.length_b   1.000
_cell.length_c   1.000
_cell.angle_alpha   90.00
_cell.angle_beta   90.00
_cell.angle_gamma   90.00
#
_symmetry.space_group_name_H-M   'P 1'
#
loop_
_entity.id
_entity.type
_entity.pdbx_description
1 polymer ?
#
loop_
_entity_poly.entity_id
_entity_poly.type
_entity_poly.pdbx_seq_one_letter_code
_entity_poly.pdbx_strand_id
1 'polypeptide(L)'
;MVGQSFIDINLMVPASFNSVNFSELVALGNWGDDDGDGQRSNEVTATGNISLKITDKYGQMVSRNDVLTKCNAPYKVELSSTGGSISTLYDLPSSTFEAGSETYYLNPNSSSNYVCVKVEFAKPNLRYDSGESSDSMWKAKKGFLTQSIIPESYGLNFPTTAANNLYFDLEISGSDQPLTWPSVTHEGITATMSNVTSTSVRVTLTGPEAKNQLGNSNPSQIAKPNLPQIFVLESWIGYTN
;
A
#
# COMPACT_ATOMS: atom_id res chain seq x y z
N MET A 1 9.18 8.90 11.97
CA MET A 1 7.72 9.20 12.10
C MET A 1 7.01 7.87 11.98
N VAL A 2 6.29 7.44 13.01
CA VAL A 2 5.56 6.15 13.02
C VAL A 2 4.22 6.39 12.32
N GLY A 3 3.89 5.59 11.32
CA GLY A 3 2.60 5.70 10.62
C GLY A 3 1.45 5.21 11.51
N GLN A 4 0.23 5.69 11.26
CA GLN A 4 -0.96 5.29 12.02
C GLN A 4 -1.49 3.94 11.53
N SER A 5 -2.07 3.16 12.44
CA SER A 5 -2.63 1.82 12.20
C SER A 5 -3.98 1.64 12.90
N PHE A 6 -4.67 0.53 12.67
CA PHE A 6 -5.92 0.23 13.39
C PHE A 6 -5.71 -0.16 14.85
N ILE A 7 -4.47 -0.43 15.30
CA ILE A 7 -4.17 -0.60 16.73
C ILE A 7 -4.40 0.71 17.51
N ASP A 8 -4.30 1.85 16.82
CA ASP A 8 -4.47 3.18 17.41
C ASP A 8 -5.94 3.55 17.62
N ILE A 9 -6.87 2.71 17.13
CA ILE A 9 -8.31 2.86 17.35
C ILE A 9 -8.72 1.95 18.51
N ASN A 10 -9.29 2.55 19.55
CA ASN A 10 -9.88 1.79 20.65
C ASN A 10 -11.15 1.09 20.17
N LEU A 11 -11.14 -0.25 20.22
CA LEU A 11 -12.25 -1.11 19.84
C LEU A 11 -12.57 -2.06 21.00
N MET A 12 -13.83 -2.46 21.10
CA MET A 12 -14.29 -3.48 22.07
C MET A 12 -13.63 -4.84 21.82
N VAL A 13 -13.27 -5.13 20.57
CA VAL A 13 -12.48 -6.31 20.21
C VAL A 13 -11.00 -6.05 20.56
N PRO A 14 -10.36 -6.88 21.40
CA PRO A 14 -8.98 -6.66 21.82
C PRO A 14 -7.99 -6.60 20.66
N ALA A 15 -6.92 -5.82 20.84
CA ALA A 15 -5.96 -5.45 19.79
C ALA A 15 -5.35 -6.63 19.01
N SER A 16 -5.13 -7.75 19.68
CA SER A 16 -4.48 -8.95 19.12
C SER A 16 -5.44 -9.93 18.44
N PHE A 17 -6.74 -9.69 18.49
CA PHE A 17 -7.76 -10.61 18.01
C PHE A 17 -8.75 -9.93 17.06
N ASN A 18 -9.37 -10.73 16.20
CA ASN A 18 -10.45 -10.31 15.31
C ASN A 18 -11.83 -10.78 15.81
N SER A 19 -11.90 -11.34 17.01
CA SER A 19 -13.15 -11.71 17.66
C SER A 19 -12.97 -11.73 19.18
N VAL A 20 -14.06 -11.51 19.91
CA VAL A 20 -14.12 -11.59 21.37
C VAL A 20 -15.47 -12.18 21.79
N ASN A 21 -15.46 -13.11 22.72
CA ASN A 21 -16.68 -13.69 23.27
C ASN A 21 -17.33 -12.72 24.26
N PHE A 22 -18.66 -12.74 24.37
CA PHE A 22 -19.34 -11.89 25.35
C PHE A 22 -18.99 -12.25 26.79
N SER A 23 -18.71 -13.52 27.08
CA SER A 23 -18.21 -13.96 28.40
C SER A 23 -16.90 -13.28 28.79
N GLU A 24 -15.99 -13.04 27.83
CA GLU A 24 -14.73 -12.32 28.07
C GLU A 24 -14.98 -10.84 28.36
N LEU A 25 -15.99 -10.25 27.71
CA LEU A 25 -16.38 -8.84 27.93
C LEU A 25 -17.06 -8.65 29.29
N VAL A 26 -17.91 -9.60 29.70
CA VAL A 26 -18.50 -9.65 31.05
C VAL A 26 -17.38 -9.75 32.10
N ALA A 27 -16.35 -10.57 31.86
CA ALA A 27 -15.23 -10.71 32.79
C ALA A 27 -14.43 -9.41 32.99
N LEU A 28 -14.58 -8.39 32.13
CA LEU A 28 -13.97 -7.06 32.33
C LEU A 28 -14.63 -6.25 33.46
N GLY A 29 -15.80 -6.67 33.96
CA GLY A 29 -16.45 -6.05 35.12
C GLY A 29 -17.10 -4.69 34.85
N ASN A 30 -17.40 -4.35 33.59
CA ASN A 30 -18.06 -3.09 33.21
C ASN A 30 -19.60 -3.19 33.32
N TRP A 31 -20.12 -3.81 34.37
CA TRP A 31 -21.55 -4.05 34.60
C TRP A 31 -21.84 -4.14 36.10
N GLY A 32 -23.12 -4.04 36.48
CA GLY A 32 -23.57 -4.06 37.87
C GLY A 32 -24.66 -5.09 38.08
N ASP A 33 -24.69 -5.66 39.27
CA ASP A 33 -25.71 -6.59 39.75
C ASP A 33 -26.09 -6.18 41.18
N ASP A 34 -27.40 -5.89 41.34
CA ASP A 34 -27.97 -5.27 42.54
C ASP A 34 -28.27 -6.30 43.65
N ASP A 35 -28.51 -7.57 43.32
CA ASP A 35 -28.82 -8.62 44.30
C ASP A 35 -27.62 -9.52 44.65
N GLY A 36 -26.53 -9.40 43.88
CA GLY A 36 -25.23 -9.96 44.19
C GLY A 36 -25.05 -11.40 43.73
N ASP A 37 -25.95 -11.91 42.89
CA ASP A 37 -25.93 -13.26 42.35
C ASP A 37 -25.09 -13.44 41.08
N GLY A 38 -24.36 -12.41 40.63
CA GLY A 38 -23.40 -12.44 39.53
C GLY A 38 -21.94 -12.19 39.95
N GLN A 39 -21.67 -11.96 41.24
CA GLN A 39 -20.39 -11.41 41.69
C GLN A 39 -19.25 -12.45 41.81
N ARG A 40 -19.54 -13.76 41.76
CA ARG A 40 -18.53 -14.82 41.84
C ARG A 40 -18.30 -15.50 40.49
N SER A 41 -17.21 -16.27 40.44
CA SER A 41 -16.86 -17.04 39.25
C SER A 41 -18.00 -18.00 38.87
N ASN A 42 -18.35 -18.03 37.57
CA ASN A 42 -19.40 -18.87 36.98
C ASN A 42 -20.83 -18.51 37.37
N GLU A 43 -21.06 -17.34 37.94
CA GLU A 43 -22.41 -16.87 38.28
C GLU A 43 -23.04 -16.02 37.16
N VAL A 44 -22.28 -15.67 36.12
CA VAL A 44 -22.82 -15.06 34.89
C VAL A 44 -22.52 -15.94 33.69
N THR A 45 -23.54 -16.22 32.91
CA THR A 45 -23.44 -16.91 31.62
C THR A 45 -23.71 -15.91 30.50
N ALA A 46 -22.75 -15.73 29.60
CA ALA A 46 -22.92 -14.94 28.39
C ALA A 46 -22.55 -15.75 27.16
N THR A 47 -23.44 -15.78 26.17
CA THR A 47 -23.27 -16.53 24.91
C THR A 47 -23.17 -15.59 23.73
N GLY A 48 -22.44 -16.02 22.69
CA GLY A 48 -22.21 -15.25 21.47
C GLY A 48 -20.87 -14.53 21.43
N ASN A 49 -20.60 -13.86 20.31
CA ASN A 49 -19.37 -13.08 20.13
C ASN A 49 -19.60 -11.81 19.32
N ILE A 50 -18.56 -10.96 19.32
CA ILE A 50 -18.36 -9.91 18.33
C ILE A 50 -17.17 -10.32 17.46
N SER A 51 -17.28 -10.10 16.16
CA SER A 51 -16.23 -10.29 15.17
C SER A 51 -15.90 -8.97 14.46
N LEU A 52 -14.62 -8.76 14.19
CA LEU A 52 -14.06 -7.60 13.51
C LEU A 52 -13.43 -8.07 12.19
N LYS A 53 -13.83 -7.44 11.09
CA LYS A 53 -13.22 -7.62 9.78
C LYS A 53 -12.83 -6.27 9.21
N ILE A 54 -11.57 -6.16 8.79
CA ILE A 54 -11.02 -4.94 8.21
C ILE A 54 -10.55 -5.26 6.81
N THR A 55 -11.02 -4.50 5.82
CA THR A 55 -10.52 -4.59 4.44
C THR A 55 -10.15 -3.23 3.88
N ASP A 56 -9.23 -3.20 2.93
CA ASP A 56 -8.97 -2.01 2.12
C ASP A 56 -10.04 -1.79 1.04
N LYS A 57 -9.89 -0.72 0.24
CA LYS A 57 -10.79 -0.40 -0.87
C LYS A 57 -10.82 -1.46 -1.99
N TYR A 58 -9.81 -2.33 -2.04
CA TYR A 58 -9.72 -3.43 -2.99
C TYR A 58 -10.31 -4.74 -2.42
N GLY A 59 -10.79 -4.72 -1.17
CA GLY A 59 -11.34 -5.88 -0.48
C GLY A 59 -10.29 -6.81 0.12
N GLN A 60 -9.01 -6.41 0.16
CA GLN A 60 -7.95 -7.19 0.79
C GLN A 60 -8.01 -7.05 2.30
N MET A 61 -7.76 -8.14 3.03
CA MET A 61 -7.75 -8.13 4.49
C MET A 61 -6.57 -7.31 5.00
N VAL A 62 -6.83 -6.44 5.99
CA VAL A 62 -5.81 -5.56 6.58
C VAL A 62 -5.61 -5.95 8.03
N SER A 63 -4.36 -6.15 8.44
CA SER A 63 -4.00 -6.41 9.83
C SER A 63 -4.11 -5.14 10.66
N ARG A 64 -4.41 -5.27 11.96
CA ARG A 64 -4.49 -4.10 12.84
C ARG A 64 -3.16 -3.37 13.02
N ASN A 65 -2.05 -4.07 12.80
CA ASN A 65 -0.69 -3.53 12.88
C ASN A 65 -0.21 -2.90 11.57
N ASP A 66 -0.96 -3.05 10.46
CA ASP A 66 -0.53 -2.51 9.19
C ASP A 66 -0.60 -0.98 9.24
N VAL A 67 0.48 -0.33 8.79
CA VAL A 67 0.51 1.11 8.62
C VAL A 67 -0.46 1.49 7.51
N LEU A 68 -1.44 2.32 7.85
CA LEU A 68 -2.49 2.72 6.92
C LEU A 68 -1.95 3.77 5.95
N THR A 69 -2.27 3.55 4.68
CA THR A 69 -1.99 4.49 3.60
C THR A 69 -3.30 5.06 3.05
N LYS A 70 -3.24 6.28 2.52
CA LYS A 70 -4.36 6.87 1.76
C LYS A 70 -4.68 6.07 0.49
N CYS A 71 -3.75 5.24 0.03
CA CYS A 71 -3.85 4.55 -1.25
C CYS A 71 -4.75 3.35 -1.19
N ASN A 72 -4.83 2.73 -0.02
CA ASN A 72 -5.71 1.61 0.26
C ASN A 72 -7.03 2.07 0.89
N ALA A 73 -7.19 3.38 1.14
CA ALA A 73 -8.41 3.98 1.68
C ALA A 73 -9.50 4.20 0.59
N PRO A 74 -10.80 4.21 0.93
CA PRO A 74 -11.35 4.00 2.27
C PRO A 74 -11.19 2.55 2.72
N TYR A 75 -10.82 2.39 3.99
CA TYR A 75 -10.84 1.09 4.64
C TYR A 75 -12.25 0.82 5.16
N LYS A 76 -12.71 -0.41 4.98
CA LYS A 76 -13.99 -0.90 5.47
C LYS A 76 -13.77 -1.67 6.76
N VAL A 77 -14.41 -1.24 7.83
CA VAL A 77 -14.43 -1.92 9.13
C VAL A 77 -15.82 -2.47 9.36
N GLU A 78 -15.93 -3.78 9.43
CA GLU A 78 -17.17 -4.51 9.66
C GLU A 78 -17.13 -5.11 11.07
N LEU A 79 -18.09 -4.72 11.91
CA LEU A 79 -18.34 -5.34 13.20
C LEU A 79 -19.61 -6.18 13.08
N SER A 80 -19.55 -7.45 13.45
CA SER A 80 -20.71 -8.33 13.46
C SER A 80 -20.84 -9.07 14.78
N SER A 81 -22.08 -9.34 15.19
CA SER A 81 -22.40 -10.18 16.34
C SER A 81 -23.28 -11.34 15.92
N THR A 82 -23.08 -12.49 16.58
CA THR A 82 -23.91 -13.69 16.42
C THR A 82 -25.28 -13.58 17.08
N GLY A 83 -25.55 -12.53 17.87
CA GLY A 83 -26.60 -12.56 18.88
C GLY A 83 -26.20 -13.47 20.05
N GLY A 84 -27.07 -13.57 21.04
CA GLY A 84 -26.78 -14.34 22.24
C GLY A 84 -27.69 -14.06 23.42
N SER A 85 -27.24 -14.49 24.58
CA SER A 85 -27.95 -14.36 25.85
C SER A 85 -26.98 -13.97 26.96
N ILE A 86 -27.52 -13.27 27.96
CA ILE A 86 -26.86 -13.03 29.25
C ILE A 86 -27.83 -13.41 30.36
N SER A 87 -27.35 -14.17 31.34
CA SER A 87 -28.11 -14.50 32.55
C SER A 87 -27.19 -14.62 33.76
N THR A 88 -27.72 -14.29 34.93
CA THR A 88 -27.09 -14.56 36.23
C THR A 88 -27.51 -15.93 36.77
N LEU A 89 -26.98 -16.33 37.94
CA LEU A 89 -27.17 -17.65 38.52
C LEU A 89 -28.65 -17.99 38.78
N TYR A 90 -29.47 -17.00 39.12
CA TYR A 90 -30.91 -17.19 39.36
C TYR A 90 -31.79 -16.69 38.20
N ASP A 91 -31.24 -16.53 37.00
CA ASP A 91 -31.94 -16.07 35.79
C ASP A 91 -32.61 -14.69 35.93
N LEU A 92 -32.15 -13.85 36.88
CA LEU A 92 -32.59 -12.48 37.07
C LEU A 92 -31.37 -11.56 37.32
N PRO A 93 -31.01 -10.68 36.36
CA PRO A 93 -31.62 -10.48 35.05
C PRO A 93 -31.24 -11.59 34.04
N SER A 94 -32.19 -11.94 33.16
CA SER A 94 -31.95 -12.74 31.96
C SER A 94 -32.43 -11.98 30.73
N SER A 95 -31.60 -11.94 29.68
CA SER A 95 -31.90 -11.22 28.45
C SER A 95 -31.26 -11.87 27.24
N THR A 96 -31.92 -11.74 26.09
CA THR A 96 -31.42 -12.19 24.79
C THR A 96 -31.27 -10.99 23.86
N PHE A 97 -30.33 -11.08 22.94
CA PHE A 97 -30.10 -10.06 21.92
C PHE A 97 -29.86 -10.72 20.57
N GLU A 98 -30.36 -10.06 19.54
CA GLU A 98 -30.30 -10.55 18.16
C GLU A 98 -28.92 -10.33 17.54
N ALA A 99 -28.65 -11.09 16.47
CA ALA A 99 -27.50 -10.85 15.62
C ALA A 99 -27.60 -9.49 14.92
N GLY A 100 -26.45 -8.87 14.66
CA GLY A 100 -26.38 -7.57 14.00
C GLY A 100 -25.02 -7.33 13.36
N SER A 101 -24.95 -6.39 12.43
CA SER A 101 -23.69 -5.98 11.83
C SER A 101 -23.71 -4.50 11.46
N GLU A 102 -22.58 -3.83 11.69
CA GLU A 102 -22.39 -2.44 11.33
C GLU A 102 -21.11 -2.29 10.49
N THR A 103 -21.15 -1.35 9.55
CA THR A 103 -20.03 -1.07 8.64
C THR A 103 -19.62 0.39 8.72
N TYR A 104 -18.33 0.62 8.97
CA TYR A 104 -17.71 1.94 8.99
C TYR A 104 -16.70 2.05 7.85
N TYR A 105 -16.59 3.24 7.28
CA TYR A 105 -15.57 3.58 6.29
C TYR A 105 -14.61 4.61 6.87
N LEU A 106 -13.33 4.28 6.92
CA LEU A 106 -12.30 5.09 7.55
C LEU A 106 -11.25 5.52 6.51
N ASN A 107 -10.94 6.82 6.52
CA ASN A 107 -9.89 7.40 5.70
C ASN A 107 -8.79 7.93 6.64
N PRO A 108 -7.51 7.53 6.47
CA PRO A 108 -6.41 8.10 7.23
C PRO A 108 -6.32 9.61 6.98
N ASN A 109 -6.08 10.38 8.05
CA ASN A 109 -5.94 11.83 7.95
C ASN A 109 -4.67 12.21 7.18
N SER A 110 -4.78 13.26 6.37
CA SER A 110 -3.83 13.69 5.33
C SER A 110 -2.49 14.24 5.83
N SER A 111 -2.19 14.19 7.13
CA SER A 111 -0.97 14.78 7.70
C SER A 111 0.29 13.93 7.50
N SER A 112 0.16 12.67 7.06
CA SER A 112 1.31 11.85 6.65
C SER A 112 1.41 11.82 5.12
N ASN A 113 2.53 12.31 4.61
CA ASN A 113 2.94 12.58 3.21
C ASN A 113 2.85 11.40 2.20
N TYR A 114 2.05 10.37 2.45
CA TYR A 114 1.87 9.25 1.53
C TYR A 114 0.84 9.61 0.47
N VAL A 115 1.28 10.42 -0.49
CA VAL A 115 0.59 10.65 -1.75
C VAL A 115 0.64 9.36 -2.58
N CYS A 116 -0.49 9.01 -3.18
CA CYS A 116 -0.67 7.75 -3.88
C CYS A 116 -0.16 7.87 -5.30
N VAL A 117 1.14 8.11 -5.39
CA VAL A 117 1.84 8.24 -6.63
C VAL A 117 1.85 6.88 -7.31
N LYS A 118 1.24 6.81 -8.49
CA LYS A 118 1.33 5.63 -9.35
C LYS A 118 2.00 6.03 -10.65
N VAL A 119 3.00 5.27 -11.04
CA VAL A 119 3.51 5.30 -12.42
C VAL A 119 2.52 4.51 -13.27
N GLU A 120 1.81 5.18 -14.15
CA GLU A 120 0.84 4.56 -15.05
C GLU A 120 1.53 4.02 -16.30
N PHE A 121 2.39 4.85 -16.91
CA PHE A 121 3.06 4.51 -18.15
C PHE A 121 4.53 4.92 -18.13
N ALA A 122 5.37 4.12 -18.79
CA ALA A 122 6.68 4.54 -19.26
C ALA A 122 6.59 4.86 -20.75
N LYS A 123 6.74 6.14 -21.08
CA LYS A 123 6.52 6.73 -22.39
C LYS A 123 7.85 6.97 -23.11
N PRO A 124 8.27 6.08 -24.03
CA PRO A 124 9.41 6.38 -24.90
C PRO A 124 9.02 7.45 -25.94
N ASN A 125 9.95 7.76 -26.84
CA ASN A 125 9.64 8.63 -27.98
C ASN A 125 8.59 7.97 -28.90
N LEU A 126 7.40 8.58 -28.98
CA LEU A 126 6.26 8.07 -29.74
C LEU A 126 6.19 8.55 -31.19
N ARG A 127 7.24 9.19 -31.73
CA ARG A 127 7.22 9.75 -33.10
C ARG A 127 6.81 8.73 -34.18
N TYR A 128 7.15 7.46 -33.97
CA TYR A 128 6.88 6.36 -34.88
C TYR A 128 5.88 5.35 -34.32
N ASP A 129 5.06 5.76 -33.34
CA ASP A 129 4.00 4.90 -32.82
C ASP A 129 2.99 4.56 -33.93
N SER A 130 2.93 3.28 -34.29
CA SER A 130 2.03 2.75 -35.32
C SER A 130 0.61 2.50 -34.80
N GLY A 131 0.35 2.76 -33.51
CA GLY A 131 -0.95 2.57 -32.88
C GLY A 131 -0.96 1.40 -31.91
N GLU A 132 -2.13 0.79 -31.72
CA GLU A 132 -2.30 -0.28 -30.75
C GLU A 132 -1.46 -1.51 -31.14
N SER A 133 -0.81 -2.10 -30.15
CA SER A 133 -0.08 -3.35 -30.29
C SER A 133 -0.98 -4.52 -29.90
N SER A 134 -0.71 -5.71 -30.43
CA SER A 134 -1.27 -6.95 -29.87
C SER A 134 -0.68 -7.28 -28.49
N ASP A 135 0.43 -6.65 -28.12
CA ASP A 135 1.06 -6.78 -26.82
C ASP A 135 0.26 -6.01 -25.75
N SER A 136 -0.15 -6.70 -24.70
CA SER A 136 -0.96 -6.15 -23.61
C SER A 136 -0.23 -5.09 -22.78
N MET A 137 1.10 -5.00 -22.90
CA MET A 137 1.87 -3.98 -22.18
C MET A 137 1.97 -2.65 -22.90
N TRP A 138 1.54 -2.52 -24.16
CA TRP A 138 1.62 -1.27 -24.90
C TRP A 138 0.25 -0.62 -25.08
N LYS A 139 0.18 0.70 -24.86
CA LYS A 139 -1.00 1.49 -25.14
C LYS A 139 -0.67 2.61 -26.12
N ALA A 140 -1.39 2.65 -27.24
CA ALA A 140 -1.21 3.68 -28.27
C ALA A 140 -1.21 5.09 -27.67
N LYS A 141 -0.27 5.94 -28.11
CA LYS A 141 -0.07 7.34 -27.67
C LYS A 141 0.33 7.53 -26.19
N LYS A 142 0.43 6.44 -25.42
CA LYS A 142 0.73 6.44 -23.98
C LYS A 142 2.06 5.77 -23.66
N GLY A 143 2.36 4.64 -24.29
CA GLY A 143 3.60 3.89 -24.08
C GLY A 143 3.37 2.58 -23.33
N PHE A 144 4.38 2.16 -22.57
CA PHE A 144 4.35 0.90 -21.82
C PHE A 144 3.58 1.05 -20.51
N LEU A 145 2.57 0.22 -20.30
CA LEU A 145 1.83 0.13 -19.05
C LEU A 145 2.71 -0.48 -17.96
N THR A 146 2.71 0.12 -16.77
CA THR A 146 3.31 -0.50 -15.57
C THR A 146 2.60 -1.83 -15.26
N GLN A 147 3.35 -2.93 -15.32
CA GLN A 147 2.82 -4.29 -15.12
C GLN A 147 2.75 -4.67 -13.63
N SER A 148 3.74 -4.28 -12.83
CA SER A 148 3.76 -4.61 -11.40
C SER A 148 4.54 -3.61 -10.57
N ILE A 149 4.11 -3.39 -9.32
CA ILE A 149 4.85 -2.64 -8.31
C ILE A 149 5.46 -3.56 -7.24
N ILE A 150 5.29 -4.88 -7.39
CA ILE A 150 5.85 -5.89 -6.50
C ILE A 150 7.31 -6.15 -6.89
N PRO A 151 8.29 -6.05 -5.98
CA PRO A 151 9.71 -6.18 -6.30
C PRO A 151 10.08 -7.44 -7.07
N GLU A 152 9.52 -8.59 -6.71
CA GLU A 152 9.75 -9.88 -7.37
C GLU A 152 9.31 -9.90 -8.84
N SER A 153 8.44 -8.97 -9.25
CA SER A 153 7.85 -8.87 -10.58
C SER A 153 8.33 -7.64 -11.36
N TYR A 154 9.34 -6.90 -10.88
CA TYR A 154 9.85 -5.72 -11.59
C TYR A 154 10.37 -6.03 -12.99
N GLY A 155 10.86 -7.25 -13.24
CA GLY A 155 11.30 -7.70 -14.57
C GLY A 155 10.19 -7.71 -15.64
N LEU A 156 8.92 -7.57 -15.26
CA LEU A 156 7.80 -7.42 -16.20
C LEU A 156 7.64 -5.98 -16.70
N ASN A 157 8.21 -4.99 -16.02
CA ASN A 157 8.08 -3.60 -16.40
C ASN A 157 9.10 -3.20 -17.46
N PHE A 158 8.72 -2.23 -18.28
CA PHE A 158 9.67 -1.53 -19.14
C PHE A 158 10.51 -0.52 -18.33
N PRO A 159 11.79 -0.29 -18.69
CA PRO A 159 12.58 -1.05 -19.66
C PRO A 159 13.35 -2.20 -19.00
N THR A 160 13.48 -3.32 -19.72
CA THR A 160 14.40 -4.42 -19.35
C THR A 160 15.77 -4.30 -20.02
N THR A 161 15.95 -3.32 -20.92
CA THR A 161 17.21 -3.04 -21.64
C THR A 161 17.46 -1.53 -21.70
N ALA A 162 18.72 -1.12 -21.55
CA ALA A 162 19.13 0.28 -21.55
C ALA A 162 20.32 0.54 -22.48
N ALA A 163 20.49 1.80 -22.88
CA ALA A 163 21.65 2.29 -23.62
C ALA A 163 22.08 3.65 -23.04
N ASN A 164 23.32 4.06 -23.31
CA ASN A 164 23.77 5.39 -22.89
C ASN A 164 22.91 6.48 -23.53
N ASN A 165 22.43 7.42 -22.72
CA ASN A 165 21.46 8.47 -23.07
C ASN A 165 20.07 7.97 -23.51
N LEU A 166 19.71 6.72 -23.20
CA LEU A 166 18.32 6.27 -23.35
C LEU A 166 17.45 7.06 -22.37
N TYR A 167 16.35 7.62 -22.84
CA TYR A 167 15.39 8.31 -21.99
C TYR A 167 13.95 7.91 -22.31
N PHE A 168 13.10 8.06 -21.31
CA PHE A 168 11.66 7.90 -21.40
C PHE A 168 11.00 8.77 -20.32
N ASP A 169 9.76 9.14 -20.55
CA ASP A 169 8.98 9.93 -19.59
C ASP A 169 8.07 8.98 -18.80
N LEU A 170 8.05 9.08 -17.48
CA LEU A 170 7.04 8.41 -16.67
C LEU A 170 5.78 9.28 -16.67
N GLU A 171 4.61 8.68 -16.89
CA GLU A 171 3.31 9.29 -16.65
C GLU A 171 2.84 8.88 -15.26
N ILE A 172 2.58 9.87 -14.42
CA ILE A 172 2.33 9.72 -12.98
C ILE A 172 0.91 10.20 -12.67
N SER A 173 0.21 9.42 -11.84
CA SER A 173 -1.09 9.78 -11.29
C SER A 173 -1.05 9.83 -9.76
N GLY A 174 -2.07 10.46 -9.17
CA GLY A 174 -2.30 10.46 -7.73
C GLY A 174 -1.47 11.47 -6.92
N SER A 175 -0.70 12.34 -7.57
CA SER A 175 -0.10 13.55 -6.99
C SER A 175 -0.57 14.80 -7.71
N ASP A 176 -0.94 15.83 -6.93
CA ASP A 176 -1.22 17.18 -7.46
C ASP A 176 0.01 18.09 -7.42
N GLN A 177 1.13 17.58 -6.89
CA GLN A 177 2.38 18.33 -6.72
C GLN A 177 3.55 17.62 -7.42
N PRO A 178 4.53 18.37 -7.94
CA PRO A 178 5.78 17.79 -8.44
C PRO A 178 6.51 17.02 -7.33
N LEU A 179 7.05 15.86 -7.69
CA LEU A 179 7.81 15.00 -6.78
C LEU A 179 9.31 15.24 -6.92
N THR A 180 10.06 15.10 -5.84
CA THR A 180 11.52 15.17 -5.86
C THR A 180 12.10 13.77 -6.03
N TRP A 181 13.15 13.66 -6.85
CA TRP A 181 13.77 12.38 -7.22
C TRP A 181 15.31 12.48 -7.16
N PRO A 182 15.99 11.65 -6.37
CA PRO A 182 17.45 11.57 -6.36
C PRO A 182 17.96 10.74 -7.53
N SER A 183 19.16 11.03 -8.03
CA SER A 183 19.79 10.13 -9.00
C SER A 183 20.20 8.81 -8.35
N VAL A 184 20.13 7.71 -9.10
CA VAL A 184 20.47 6.36 -8.65
C VAL A 184 21.57 5.80 -9.55
N THR A 185 22.65 5.28 -8.96
CA THR A 185 23.79 4.75 -9.69
C THR A 185 24.13 3.33 -9.24
N HIS A 186 24.20 2.39 -10.19
CA HIS A 186 24.64 1.01 -9.97
C HIS A 186 25.56 0.56 -11.11
N GLU A 187 26.69 -0.06 -10.78
CA GLU A 187 27.63 -0.65 -11.75
C GLU A 187 28.02 0.30 -12.91
N GLY A 188 28.18 1.59 -12.62
CA GLY A 188 28.52 2.62 -13.62
C GLY A 188 27.35 3.08 -14.50
N ILE A 189 26.13 2.61 -14.26
CA ILE A 189 24.90 3.08 -14.90
C ILE A 189 24.19 4.03 -13.92
N THR A 190 23.81 5.22 -14.38
CA THR A 190 23.10 6.24 -13.58
C THR A 190 21.76 6.59 -14.20
N ALA A 191 20.70 6.51 -13.40
CA ALA A 191 19.38 7.04 -13.70
C ALA A 191 19.25 8.46 -13.12
N THR A 192 18.94 9.43 -13.98
CA THR A 192 18.72 10.83 -13.60
C THR A 192 17.32 11.29 -13.98
N MET A 193 16.70 12.10 -13.13
CA MET A 193 15.35 12.61 -13.33
C MET A 193 15.38 14.09 -13.73
N SER A 194 14.61 14.45 -14.75
CA SER A 194 14.53 15.82 -15.29
C SER A 194 13.11 16.13 -15.78
N ASN A 195 12.83 17.39 -16.15
CA ASN A 195 11.51 17.83 -16.65
C ASN A 195 10.33 17.42 -15.73
N VAL A 196 10.52 17.55 -14.42
CA VAL A 196 9.55 17.12 -13.41
C VAL A 196 8.31 18.02 -13.44
N THR A 197 7.14 17.41 -13.53
CA THR A 197 5.83 18.02 -13.30
C THR A 197 5.06 17.22 -12.24
N SER A 198 3.83 17.62 -11.91
CA SER A 198 2.97 16.84 -11.01
C SER A 198 2.55 15.48 -11.59
N THR A 199 2.56 15.35 -12.92
CA THR A 199 2.06 14.17 -13.63
C THR A 199 3.09 13.51 -14.54
N SER A 200 4.33 13.99 -14.57
CA SER A 200 5.37 13.39 -15.40
C SER A 200 6.79 13.70 -14.93
N VAL A 201 7.73 12.80 -15.25
CA VAL A 201 9.17 13.00 -15.06
C VAL A 201 9.94 12.27 -16.16
N ARG A 202 10.98 12.89 -16.71
CA ARG A 202 11.91 12.24 -17.64
C ARG A 202 12.97 11.48 -16.89
N VAL A 203 13.07 10.18 -17.14
CA VAL A 203 14.17 9.33 -16.71
C VAL A 203 15.18 9.24 -17.85
N THR A 204 16.44 9.53 -17.56
CA THR A 204 17.56 9.32 -18.48
C THR A 204 18.54 8.34 -17.87
N LEU A 205 18.90 7.30 -18.61
CA LEU A 205 19.90 6.32 -18.25
C LEU A 205 21.22 6.67 -18.95
N THR A 206 22.27 6.85 -18.16
CA THR A 206 23.64 7.06 -18.63
C THR A 206 24.51 5.90 -18.15
N GLY A 207 25.49 5.50 -18.93
CA GLY A 207 26.32 4.35 -18.57
C GLY A 207 27.54 4.20 -19.47
N PRO A 208 28.28 3.07 -19.33
CA PRO A 208 29.46 2.84 -20.14
C PRO A 208 29.13 2.88 -21.64
N GLU A 209 29.91 3.64 -22.42
CA GLU A 209 29.74 3.76 -23.86
C GLU A 209 31.06 3.60 -24.63
N ALA A 210 30.94 3.20 -25.89
CA ALA A 210 32.07 2.96 -26.80
C ALA A 210 32.37 4.13 -27.74
N LYS A 211 31.78 5.31 -27.52
CA LYS A 211 31.81 6.42 -28.48
C LYS A 211 33.24 6.80 -28.90
N ASN A 212 34.16 6.84 -27.95
CA ASN A 212 35.57 7.18 -28.18
C ASN A 212 36.42 6.02 -28.73
N GLN A 213 35.85 4.81 -28.85
CA GLN A 213 36.51 3.64 -29.43
C GLN A 213 36.23 3.49 -30.92
N LEU A 214 35.20 4.18 -31.44
CA LEU A 214 34.86 4.15 -32.86
C LEU A 214 35.98 4.77 -33.69
N GLY A 215 36.59 3.96 -34.57
CA GLY A 215 37.70 4.40 -35.42
C GLY A 215 39.04 4.56 -34.70
N ASN A 216 39.12 4.19 -33.41
CA ASN A 216 40.39 4.16 -32.69
C ASN A 216 41.21 2.94 -33.17
N SER A 217 42.45 3.18 -33.64
CA SER A 217 43.36 2.12 -34.08
C SER A 217 43.83 1.20 -32.94
N ASN A 218 43.70 1.62 -31.68
CA ASN A 218 44.05 0.85 -30.48
C ASN A 218 42.91 0.96 -29.45
N PRO A 219 41.80 0.25 -29.65
CA PRO A 219 40.67 0.36 -28.75
C PRO A 219 40.99 -0.23 -27.37
N SER A 220 40.44 0.38 -26.32
CA SER A 220 40.53 -0.10 -24.94
C SER A 220 39.23 -0.77 -24.51
N GLN A 221 39.33 -1.69 -23.55
CA GLN A 221 38.16 -2.32 -22.95
C GLN A 221 37.27 -1.28 -22.24
N ILE A 222 35.97 -1.43 -22.41
CA ILE A 222 34.96 -0.60 -21.73
C ILE A 222 34.49 -1.36 -20.49
N ALA A 223 34.21 -0.61 -19.42
CA ALA A 223 33.62 -1.18 -18.21
C ALA A 223 32.35 -1.96 -18.56
N LYS A 224 32.33 -3.24 -18.19
CA LYS A 224 31.17 -4.12 -18.38
C LYS A 224 30.40 -4.20 -17.07
N PRO A 225 29.18 -3.65 -16.98
CA PRO A 225 28.35 -3.77 -15.79
C PRO A 225 27.96 -5.23 -15.54
N ASN A 226 27.85 -5.62 -14.27
CA ASN A 226 27.20 -6.89 -13.90
C ASN A 226 25.68 -6.71 -14.03
N LEU A 227 25.03 -7.47 -14.90
CA LEU A 227 23.58 -7.38 -15.14
C LEU A 227 22.87 -8.69 -14.74
N PRO A 228 21.58 -8.64 -14.38
CA PRO A 228 20.69 -7.46 -14.33
C PRO A 228 20.95 -6.56 -13.12
N GLN A 229 20.65 -5.27 -13.27
CA GLN A 229 20.60 -4.29 -12.16
C GLN A 229 19.17 -3.84 -11.95
N ILE A 230 18.75 -3.71 -10.69
CA ILE A 230 17.42 -3.22 -10.32
C ILE A 230 17.57 -1.77 -9.88
N PHE A 231 16.90 -0.86 -10.59
CA PHE A 231 16.82 0.55 -10.24
C PHE A 231 15.47 0.82 -9.59
N VAL A 232 15.47 1.10 -8.28
CA VAL A 232 14.27 1.56 -7.57
C VAL A 232 14.32 3.09 -7.51
N LEU A 233 13.34 3.73 -8.14
CA LEU A 233 13.21 5.19 -8.11
C LEU A 233 12.30 5.57 -6.96
N GLU A 234 12.87 6.20 -5.93
CA GLU A 234 12.13 6.70 -4.77
C GLU A 234 11.86 8.20 -4.92
N SER A 235 10.68 8.64 -4.50
CA SER A 235 10.30 10.05 -4.57
C SER A 235 9.57 10.52 -3.32
N TRP A 236 9.61 11.83 -3.10
CA TRP A 236 8.90 12.47 -2.01
C TRP A 236 8.41 13.85 -2.42
N ILE A 237 7.42 14.35 -1.69
CA ILE A 237 7.05 15.77 -1.74
C ILE A 237 8.06 16.53 -0.90
N GLY A 238 8.91 17.31 -1.56
CA GLY A 238 9.83 18.21 -0.89
C GLY A 238 9.10 19.48 -0.49
N TYR A 239 8.96 19.72 0.81
CA TYR A 239 8.82 21.10 1.29
C TYR A 239 10.20 21.75 1.16
N THR A 240 10.31 22.76 0.30
CA THR A 240 11.42 23.71 0.43
C THR A 240 11.21 24.42 1.77
N ASN A 241 12.18 24.31 2.67
CA ASN A 241 12.22 25.10 3.90
C ASN A 241 12.18 26.59 3.58
#